data_AF-A0A1M3BU39-F1
#
_entry.id   AF-A0A1M3BU39-F1
#
_cell.length_a   1.000
_cell.length_b   1.000
_cell.length_c   1.000
_cell.angle_alpha   90.00
_cell.angle_beta   90.00
_cell.angle_gamma   90.00
#
_symmetry.space_group_name_H-M   'P 1'
#
loop_
_entity.id
_entity.type
_entity.pdbx_description
1 polymer ?
#
loop_
_entity_poly.entity_id
_entity_poly.type
_entity_poly.pdbx_seq_one_letter_code
_entity_poly.pdbx_strand_id
1 'polypeptide(L)'
;MESEKSINIKLTGKIAFEEDITLNQAAQIIGFISNTSGETNQIVPASATVLSPQASARPLGASRTPIDALEGTGAKTNAQRIVTFAGYINETGENSFTLEDIRPLFRRANLKTPANLSRDLEGALGENWITRGETRGEYYLTSKGLEVLKSGFINEDGTSKKTPRKPRRVTITMPESFKDFDDVPATIDGIVEYRYLQAGTDRLLWALYLAKHELNMDGLTNQEIVWLTDHLESAITANNVTGTFTAAKKQNRARRSLQTQKIHITADGEDYVRGMAKTK
;
A
#
# COMPACT_ATOMS: atom_id res chain seq x y z
N MET A 1 -25.77 -22.39 29.13
CA MET A 1 -26.51 -21.29 28.48
C MET A 1 -27.22 -20.54 29.58
N GLU A 2 -26.61 -19.49 30.10
CA GLU A 2 -27.25 -18.64 31.11
C GLU A 2 -28.22 -17.71 30.37
N SER A 3 -29.51 -17.80 30.69
CA SER A 3 -30.52 -16.89 30.17
C SER A 3 -30.21 -15.47 30.65
N GLU A 4 -30.00 -14.54 29.71
CA GLU A 4 -29.76 -13.14 30.02
C GLU A 4 -30.96 -12.58 30.79
N LYS A 5 -30.70 -12.04 31.99
CA LYS A 5 -31.73 -11.42 32.84
C LYS A 5 -32.15 -10.10 32.19
N SER A 6 -33.37 -10.05 31.65
CA SER A 6 -34.01 -8.82 31.20
C SER A 6 -34.51 -8.00 32.39
N ILE A 7 -34.46 -6.68 32.25
CA ILE A 7 -34.88 -5.70 33.25
C ILE A 7 -35.86 -4.75 32.58
N ASN A 8 -37.04 -4.60 33.15
CA ASN A 8 -38.01 -3.62 32.70
C ASN A 8 -37.64 -2.23 33.23
N ILE A 9 -37.41 -1.27 32.34
CA ILE A 9 -37.22 0.13 32.73
C ILE A 9 -38.48 0.92 32.41
N LYS A 10 -38.96 1.67 33.41
CA LYS A 10 -40.07 2.61 33.28
C LYS A 10 -39.62 4.02 33.65
N LEU A 11 -39.63 4.91 32.65
CA LEU A 11 -39.31 6.34 32.82
C LEU A 11 -40.60 7.15 32.67
N THR A 12 -40.93 7.93 33.70
CA THR A 12 -42.13 8.78 33.71
C THR A 12 -41.75 10.25 33.89
N GLY A 13 -42.15 11.10 32.95
CA GLY A 13 -41.97 12.56 32.97
C GLY A 13 -42.89 13.24 31.97
N LYS A 14 -42.39 14.27 31.25
CA LYS A 14 -43.13 14.87 30.11
C LYS A 14 -43.34 13.88 28.95
N ILE A 15 -42.52 12.84 28.91
CA ILE A 15 -42.64 11.69 28.03
C ILE A 15 -42.65 10.44 28.91
N ALA A 16 -43.40 9.42 28.48
CA ALA A 16 -43.44 8.10 29.12
C ALA A 16 -42.74 7.09 28.21
N PHE A 17 -41.88 6.26 28.80
CA PHE A 17 -41.13 5.22 28.08
C PHE A 17 -41.07 3.95 28.94
N GLU A 18 -41.37 2.80 28.34
CA GLU A 18 -41.38 1.49 29.00
C GLU A 18 -40.85 0.44 28.01
N GLU A 19 -39.72 -0.18 28.33
CA GLU A 19 -39.10 -1.22 27.49
C GLU A 19 -38.31 -2.22 28.35
N ASP A 20 -38.31 -3.49 27.91
CA ASP A 20 -37.49 -4.54 28.49
C ASP A 20 -36.09 -4.49 27.87
N ILE A 21 -35.09 -4.25 28.70
CA ILE A 21 -33.70 -4.07 28.25
C ILE A 21 -32.74 -4.99 29.00
N THR A 22 -31.52 -5.08 28.50
CA THR A 22 -30.43 -5.81 29.16
C THR A 22 -29.83 -5.02 30.33
N LEU A 23 -29.20 -5.71 31.29
CA LEU A 23 -28.52 -5.10 32.43
C LEU A 23 -27.48 -4.04 32.01
N ASN A 24 -26.75 -4.27 30.93
CA ASN A 24 -25.73 -3.33 30.43
C ASN A 24 -26.35 -2.04 29.90
N GLN A 25 -27.49 -2.14 29.20
CA GLN A 25 -28.23 -0.97 28.72
C GLN A 25 -28.85 -0.19 29.89
N ALA A 26 -29.36 -0.88 30.90
CA ALA A 26 -29.89 -0.26 32.11
C ALA A 26 -28.82 0.59 32.83
N ALA A 27 -27.60 0.07 32.97
CA ALA A 27 -26.51 0.80 33.61
C ALA A 27 -26.13 2.09 32.85
N GLN A 28 -26.14 2.07 31.52
CA GLN A 28 -25.85 3.25 30.70
C GLN A 28 -26.93 4.34 30.84
N ILE A 29 -28.20 3.95 30.82
CA ILE A 29 -29.33 4.88 30.97
C ILE A 29 -29.30 5.54 32.36
N ILE A 30 -29.06 4.75 33.42
CA ILE A 30 -28.95 5.27 34.79
C ILE A 30 -27.77 6.25 34.90
N GLY A 31 -26.60 5.90 34.34
CA GLY A 31 -25.43 6.78 34.33
C GLY A 31 -25.71 8.13 33.67
N PHE A 32 -26.39 8.12 32.52
CA PHE A 32 -26.77 9.35 31.80
C PHE A 32 -27.74 10.22 32.61
N ILE A 33 -28.76 9.62 33.23
CA ILE A 33 -29.75 10.35 34.04
C ILE A 33 -29.10 10.93 35.30
N SER A 34 -28.25 10.16 35.98
CA SER A 34 -27.59 10.58 37.22
C SER A 34 -26.59 11.73 37.03
N ASN A 35 -26.02 11.88 35.83
CA ASN A 35 -25.08 12.95 35.52
C ASN A 35 -25.76 14.28 35.10
N THR A 36 -27.09 14.36 35.21
CA THR A 36 -27.87 15.57 34.86
C THR A 36 -28.07 16.51 36.07
N SER A 37 -27.56 16.16 37.24
CA SER A 37 -27.47 17.09 38.38
C SER A 37 -26.37 18.11 38.10
N GLY A 38 -26.78 19.28 37.64
CA GLY A 38 -25.89 20.35 37.20
C GLY A 38 -24.90 20.81 38.25
N GLU A 39 -23.64 20.45 38.08
CA GLU A 39 -22.48 21.24 38.47
C GLU A 39 -21.49 21.28 37.31
N THR A 40 -21.42 22.45 36.68
CA THR A 40 -20.41 22.81 35.69
C THR A 40 -19.06 22.99 36.38
N ASN A 41 -18.43 21.91 36.84
CA ASN A 41 -17.07 21.99 37.38
C ASN A 41 -16.04 21.86 36.24
N GLN A 42 -15.67 23.01 35.69
CA GLN A 42 -14.36 23.18 35.08
C GLN A 42 -13.31 23.12 36.19
N ILE A 43 -12.57 22.03 36.28
CA ILE A 43 -11.29 22.01 36.99
C ILE A 43 -10.19 21.82 35.95
N VAL A 44 -9.53 22.92 35.64
CA VAL A 44 -8.23 22.98 34.98
C VAL A 44 -7.16 22.67 36.03
N PRO A 45 -6.17 21.81 35.75
CA PRO A 45 -4.83 22.01 36.27
C PRO A 45 -3.99 22.68 35.18
N ALA A 46 -3.48 23.85 35.52
CA ALA A 46 -2.43 24.52 34.78
C ALA A 46 -1.17 23.65 34.78
N SER A 47 -0.70 23.26 33.61
CA SER A 47 0.70 22.97 33.34
C SER A 47 1.05 23.47 31.96
N ALA A 48 2.09 24.28 31.94
CA ALA A 48 2.55 25.03 30.79
C ALA A 48 3.16 24.11 29.72
N THR A 49 2.90 24.46 28.46
CA THR A 49 3.79 24.33 27.31
C THR A 49 4.32 22.94 26.95
N VAL A 50 3.64 22.29 25.99
CA VAL A 50 4.23 22.04 24.66
C VAL A 50 3.11 22.15 23.62
N LEU A 51 3.26 23.08 22.67
CA LEU A 51 2.39 23.22 21.50
C LEU A 51 2.60 22.01 20.58
N SER A 52 1.73 21.01 20.70
CA SER A 52 1.44 20.07 19.62
C SER A 52 0.10 20.46 19.01
N PRO A 53 -0.02 20.62 17.68
CA PRO A 53 -1.31 20.80 17.03
C PRO A 53 -2.02 19.45 17.01
N GLN A 54 -2.60 19.07 18.14
CA GLN A 54 -3.48 17.92 18.23
C GLN A 54 -4.79 18.31 17.55
N ALA A 55 -4.93 17.87 16.31
CA ALA A 55 -6.14 18.01 15.53
C ALA A 55 -7.31 17.47 16.37
N SER A 56 -8.16 18.37 16.86
CA SER A 56 -9.40 18.02 17.52
C SER A 56 -10.26 17.23 16.53
N ALA A 57 -10.27 15.92 16.69
CA ALA A 57 -11.20 15.03 16.00
C ALA A 57 -12.63 15.37 16.48
N ARG A 58 -13.25 16.34 15.82
CA ARG A 58 -14.67 16.64 16.00
C ARG A 58 -15.47 15.39 15.62
N PRO A 59 -16.35 14.87 16.49
CA PRO A 59 -17.24 13.78 16.12
C PRO A 59 -18.10 14.18 14.90
N LEU A 60 -18.24 13.26 13.93
CA LEU A 60 -19.02 13.42 12.68
C LEU A 60 -20.53 13.43 12.97
N GLY A 61 -21.04 14.49 13.63
CA GLY A 61 -22.43 14.50 14.12
C GLY A 61 -23.35 15.60 13.60
N ALA A 62 -22.86 16.63 12.89
CA ALA A 62 -23.72 17.75 12.49
C ALA A 62 -23.37 18.25 11.09
N SER A 63 -24.24 17.93 10.14
CA SER A 63 -24.40 18.56 8.81
C SER A 63 -23.10 18.94 8.11
N ARG A 64 -22.39 17.93 7.59
CA ARG A 64 -21.13 18.10 6.86
C ARG A 64 -21.40 18.18 5.37
N THR A 65 -20.96 19.24 4.72
CA THR A 65 -20.87 19.26 3.26
C THR A 65 -19.86 18.19 2.79
N PRO A 66 -19.86 17.77 1.51
CA PRO A 66 -18.83 16.86 0.99
C PRO A 66 -17.39 17.38 1.21
N ILE A 67 -17.21 18.71 1.33
CA ILE A 67 -15.93 19.34 1.64
C ILE A 67 -15.53 19.08 3.09
N ASP A 68 -16.46 19.26 4.03
CA ASP A 68 -16.20 19.04 5.46
C ASP A 68 -15.80 17.58 5.76
N ALA A 69 -16.35 16.62 5.01
CA ALA A 69 -15.94 15.22 5.10
C ALA A 69 -14.49 15.00 4.66
N LEU A 70 -14.04 15.69 3.60
CA LEU A 70 -12.66 15.63 3.12
C LEU A 70 -11.67 16.30 4.06
N GLU A 71 -12.02 17.46 4.61
CA GLU A 71 -11.19 18.16 5.58
C GLU A 71 -11.04 17.36 6.88
N GLY A 72 -12.14 16.75 7.34
CA GLY A 72 -12.13 15.92 8.55
C GLY A 72 -11.28 14.65 8.44
N THR A 73 -11.13 14.08 7.23
CA THR A 73 -10.37 12.83 7.02
C THR A 73 -8.95 13.07 6.51
N GLY A 74 -8.65 14.24 5.95
CA GLY A 74 -7.35 14.55 5.37
C GLY A 74 -7.03 13.77 4.08
N ALA A 75 -8.06 13.37 3.32
CA ALA A 75 -7.92 12.57 2.11
C ALA A 75 -7.15 13.31 0.99
N LYS A 76 -5.98 12.78 0.60
CA LYS A 76 -5.10 13.38 -0.43
C LYS A 76 -5.21 12.69 -1.79
N THR A 77 -5.32 11.36 -1.81
CA THR A 77 -5.39 10.58 -3.05
C THR A 77 -6.83 10.42 -3.53
N ASN A 78 -7.04 10.15 -4.83
CA ASN A 78 -8.38 9.92 -5.35
C ASN A 78 -9.07 8.71 -4.70
N ALA A 79 -8.35 7.63 -4.42
CA ALA A 79 -8.88 6.48 -3.69
C ALA A 79 -9.38 6.86 -2.28
N GLN A 80 -8.59 7.66 -1.53
CA GLN A 80 -8.99 8.15 -0.21
C GLN A 80 -10.23 9.06 -0.28
N ARG A 81 -10.30 9.94 -1.29
CA ARG A 81 -11.46 10.81 -1.54
C ARG A 81 -12.72 10.00 -1.86
N ILE A 82 -12.60 8.95 -2.66
CA ILE A 82 -13.72 8.03 -2.96
C ILE A 82 -14.24 7.39 -1.66
N VAL A 83 -13.35 6.87 -0.80
CA VAL A 83 -13.75 6.29 0.50
C VAL A 83 -14.42 7.33 1.40
N THR A 84 -13.91 8.56 1.39
CA THR A 84 -14.50 9.68 2.16
C THR A 84 -15.91 10.01 1.69
N PHE A 85 -16.11 10.09 0.37
CA PHE A 85 -17.43 10.31 -0.20
C PHE A 85 -18.37 9.13 0.01
N ALA A 86 -17.88 7.90 -0.03
CA ALA A 86 -18.66 6.73 0.36
C ALA A 86 -19.12 6.81 1.83
N GLY A 87 -18.26 7.30 2.72
CA GLY A 87 -18.60 7.56 4.13
C GLY A 87 -19.70 8.62 4.26
N TYR A 88 -19.57 9.69 3.49
CA TYR A 88 -20.58 10.74 3.42
C TYR A 88 -21.95 10.21 2.94
N ILE A 89 -21.98 9.37 1.91
CA ILE A 89 -23.22 8.73 1.42
C ILE A 89 -23.82 7.81 2.50
N ASN A 90 -22.97 7.04 3.19
CA ASN A 90 -23.39 6.18 4.30
C ASN A 90 -24.06 6.97 5.44
N GLU A 91 -23.50 8.12 5.81
CA GLU A 91 -24.08 9.02 6.81
C GLU A 91 -25.41 9.64 6.38
N THR A 92 -25.66 9.77 5.07
CA THR A 92 -26.95 10.24 4.54
C THR A 92 -28.04 9.16 4.52
N GLY A 93 -27.73 7.92 4.93
CA GLY A 93 -28.67 6.82 5.07
C GLY A 93 -28.59 5.73 4.00
N GLU A 94 -27.68 5.86 3.04
CA GLU A 94 -27.47 4.86 1.98
C GLU A 94 -26.27 3.95 2.31
N ASN A 95 -26.53 2.68 2.63
CA ASN A 95 -25.48 1.73 3.02
C ASN A 95 -24.58 1.29 1.85
N SER A 96 -25.05 1.47 0.63
CA SER A 96 -24.37 1.15 -0.63
C SER A 96 -24.21 2.40 -1.48
N PHE A 97 -23.22 2.41 -2.37
CA PHE A 97 -23.05 3.49 -3.34
C PHE A 97 -22.56 2.94 -4.69
N THR A 98 -22.79 3.72 -5.74
CA THR A 98 -22.26 3.48 -7.08
C THR A 98 -21.24 4.55 -7.47
N LEU A 99 -20.52 4.32 -8.58
CA LEU A 99 -19.61 5.33 -9.13
C LEU A 99 -20.32 6.59 -9.61
N GLU A 100 -21.57 6.47 -10.03
CA GLU A 100 -22.38 7.61 -10.49
C GLU A 100 -22.81 8.50 -9.31
N ASP A 101 -22.96 7.95 -8.11
CA ASP A 101 -23.27 8.72 -6.89
C ASP A 101 -22.05 9.51 -6.38
N ILE A 102 -20.85 8.95 -6.55
CA ILE A 102 -19.59 9.58 -6.13
C ILE A 102 -19.19 10.73 -7.07
N ARG A 103 -19.44 10.59 -8.38
CA ARG A 103 -19.05 11.59 -9.40
C ARG A 103 -19.54 13.02 -9.11
N PRO A 104 -20.82 13.28 -8.76
CA PRO A 104 -21.29 14.63 -8.44
C PRO A 104 -20.68 15.18 -7.15
N LEU A 105 -20.27 14.33 -6.20
CA LEU A 105 -19.64 14.77 -4.95
C LEU A 105 -18.28 15.43 -5.18
N PHE A 106 -17.49 14.97 -6.17
CA PHE A 106 -16.27 15.67 -6.58
C PHE A 106 -16.55 17.10 -7.05
N ARG A 107 -17.61 17.29 -7.83
CA ARG A 107 -18.00 18.63 -8.32
C ARG A 107 -18.50 19.51 -7.20
N ARG A 108 -19.35 18.97 -6.32
CA ARG A 108 -19.86 19.68 -5.13
C ARG A 108 -18.74 20.08 -4.16
N ALA A 109 -17.67 19.28 -4.11
CA ALA A 109 -16.47 19.58 -3.34
C ALA A 109 -15.46 20.49 -4.06
N ASN A 110 -15.81 21.04 -5.23
CA ASN A 110 -14.92 21.84 -6.07
C ASN A 110 -13.59 21.15 -6.40
N LEU A 111 -13.61 19.83 -6.58
CA LEU A 111 -12.47 19.02 -6.98
C LEU A 111 -12.58 18.57 -8.43
N LYS A 112 -11.43 18.42 -9.09
CA LYS A 112 -11.37 17.83 -10.43
C LYS A 112 -11.79 16.36 -10.35
N THR A 113 -12.84 15.99 -11.09
CA THR A 113 -13.25 14.59 -11.24
C THR A 113 -12.12 13.77 -11.88
N PRO A 114 -11.73 12.61 -11.32
CA PRO A 114 -10.74 11.74 -11.92
C PRO A 114 -11.15 11.27 -13.33
N ALA A 115 -10.18 11.22 -14.24
CA ALA A 115 -10.42 10.75 -15.61
C ALA A 115 -10.80 9.26 -15.67
N ASN A 116 -10.32 8.46 -14.71
CA ASN A 116 -10.64 7.04 -14.60
C ASN A 116 -10.99 6.70 -13.13
N LEU A 117 -12.23 6.99 -12.76
CA LEU A 117 -12.74 6.76 -11.40
C LEU A 117 -12.71 5.27 -11.02
N SER A 118 -12.95 4.38 -11.99
CA SER A 118 -12.89 2.92 -11.78
C SER A 118 -11.48 2.47 -11.35
N ARG A 119 -10.42 3.01 -11.97
CA ARG A 119 -9.03 2.72 -11.56
C ARG A 119 -8.74 3.16 -10.12
N ASP A 120 -9.23 4.33 -9.73
CA ASP A 120 -9.02 4.85 -8.37
C ASP A 120 -9.84 4.06 -7.34
N LEU A 121 -11.03 3.58 -7.71
CA LEU A 121 -11.85 2.66 -6.91
C LEU A 121 -11.16 1.31 -6.68
N GLU A 122 -10.53 0.73 -7.71
CA GLU A 122 -9.72 -0.49 -7.57
C GLU A 122 -8.57 -0.31 -6.56
N GLY A 123 -8.05 0.91 -6.42
CA GLY A 123 -7.09 1.26 -5.37
C GLY A 123 -7.70 1.10 -3.97
N ALA A 124 -8.91 1.57 -3.76
CA ALA A 124 -9.61 1.43 -2.48
C ALA A 124 -10.08 -0.01 -2.20
N LEU A 125 -10.43 -0.78 -3.25
CA LEU A 125 -10.69 -2.22 -3.15
C LEU A 125 -9.42 -2.98 -2.75
N GLY A 126 -8.27 -2.66 -3.37
CA GLY A 126 -6.98 -3.28 -3.05
C GLY A 126 -6.50 -3.02 -1.62
N GLU A 127 -6.89 -1.89 -1.03
CA GLU A 127 -6.63 -1.55 0.37
C GLU A 127 -7.66 -2.15 1.34
N ASN A 128 -8.70 -2.83 0.82
CA ASN A 128 -9.83 -3.36 1.57
C ASN A 128 -10.55 -2.28 2.40
N TRP A 129 -10.68 -1.06 1.85
CA TRP A 129 -11.53 -0.02 2.45
C TRP A 129 -12.97 -0.14 1.97
N ILE A 130 -13.15 -0.54 0.72
CA ILE A 130 -14.43 -0.77 0.06
C ILE A 130 -14.48 -2.25 -0.36
N THR A 131 -15.68 -2.82 -0.44
CA THR A 131 -15.94 -4.13 -1.05
C THR A 131 -17.02 -4.03 -2.12
N ARG A 132 -17.07 -5.00 -3.04
CA ARG A 132 -18.12 -5.11 -4.06
C ARG A 132 -19.39 -5.69 -3.44
N GLY A 133 -20.54 -5.17 -3.86
CA GLY A 133 -21.87 -5.66 -3.50
C GLY A 133 -22.30 -6.91 -4.25
N GLU A 134 -23.50 -7.39 -3.91
CA GLU A 134 -24.19 -8.45 -4.66
C GLU A 134 -24.64 -7.96 -6.04
N THR A 135 -25.17 -6.74 -6.11
CA THR A 135 -25.55 -6.11 -7.37
C THR A 135 -24.31 -5.57 -8.09
N ARG A 136 -24.24 -5.83 -9.40
CA ARG A 136 -23.13 -5.33 -10.24
C ARG A 136 -23.09 -3.79 -10.22
N GLY A 137 -21.98 -3.25 -9.70
CA GLY A 137 -21.73 -1.81 -9.67
C GLY A 137 -22.09 -1.13 -8.35
N GLU A 138 -22.63 -1.88 -7.39
CA GLU A 138 -22.77 -1.45 -6.00
C GLU A 138 -21.51 -1.78 -5.20
N TYR A 139 -21.20 -0.89 -4.26
CA TYR A 139 -20.06 -0.99 -3.38
C TYR A 139 -20.46 -0.62 -1.95
N TYR A 140 -19.77 -1.22 -0.98
CA TYR A 140 -20.02 -1.05 0.44
C TYR A 140 -18.73 -0.69 1.16
N LEU A 141 -18.84 0.11 2.23
CA LEU A 141 -17.72 0.34 3.13
C LEU A 141 -17.49 -0.88 4.01
N THR A 142 -16.23 -1.30 4.12
CA THR A 142 -15.82 -2.35 5.04
C THR A 142 -15.60 -1.78 6.45
N SER A 143 -15.47 -2.65 7.46
CA SER A 143 -15.08 -2.24 8.81
C SER A 143 -13.76 -1.45 8.82
N LYS A 144 -12.78 -1.85 7.99
CA LYS A 144 -11.51 -1.15 7.84
C LYS A 144 -11.67 0.22 7.18
N GLY A 145 -12.56 0.33 6.19
CA GLY A 145 -12.92 1.62 5.59
C GLY A 145 -13.50 2.58 6.62
N LEU A 146 -14.45 2.11 7.44
CA LEU A 146 -15.05 2.89 8.52
C LEU A 146 -14.04 3.29 9.59
N GLU A 147 -13.12 2.39 9.96
CA GLU A 147 -12.04 2.70 10.90
C GLU A 147 -11.15 3.82 10.37
N VAL A 148 -10.75 3.74 9.09
CA VAL A 148 -9.90 4.75 8.47
C VAL A 148 -10.61 6.10 8.32
N LEU A 149 -11.92 6.11 8.08
CA LEU A 149 -12.71 7.35 8.10
C LEU A 149 -12.74 8.00 9.49
N LYS A 150 -12.77 7.20 10.56
CA LYS A 150 -12.71 7.69 11.94
C LYS A 150 -11.32 8.17 12.33
N SER A 151 -10.27 7.44 11.95
CA SER A 151 -8.89 7.79 12.29
C SER A 151 -8.28 8.86 11.38
N GLY A 152 -8.87 9.09 10.20
CA GLY A 152 -8.28 9.88 9.13
C GLY A 152 -7.20 9.14 8.34
N PHE A 153 -6.78 9.75 7.23
CA PHE A 153 -5.76 9.23 6.31
C PHE A 153 -4.34 9.79 6.56
N ILE A 154 -4.20 10.66 7.57
CA ILE A 154 -2.94 11.31 7.93
C ILE A 154 -2.24 10.45 9.00
N ASN A 155 -0.95 10.14 8.82
CA ASN A 155 -0.15 9.54 9.91
C ASN A 155 0.19 10.61 10.96
N GLU A 156 0.57 10.19 12.17
CA GLU A 156 1.04 11.09 13.24
C GLU A 156 2.18 12.04 12.77
N ASP A 157 2.98 11.63 11.78
CA ASP A 157 4.05 12.44 11.17
C ASP A 157 3.59 13.40 10.04
N GLY A 158 2.28 13.55 9.81
CA GLY A 158 1.73 14.40 8.74
C GLY A 158 1.95 13.87 7.30
N THR A 159 2.73 12.80 7.15
CA THR A 159 2.98 12.15 5.87
C THR A 159 1.86 11.16 5.55
N SER A 160 1.35 11.17 4.31
CA SER A 160 0.37 10.16 3.88
C SER A 160 1.05 8.80 3.89
N LYS A 161 0.45 7.79 4.52
CA LYS A 161 0.83 6.37 4.41
C LYS A 161 0.91 6.02 2.92
N LYS A 162 2.11 6.04 2.35
CA LYS A 162 2.37 5.41 1.05
C LYS A 162 2.43 3.93 1.37
N THR A 163 1.33 3.22 1.17
CA THR A 163 1.36 1.77 1.23
C THR A 163 2.42 1.30 0.23
N PRO A 164 3.39 0.48 0.66
CA PRO A 164 4.40 -0.03 -0.24
C PRO A 164 3.67 -0.81 -1.32
N ARG A 165 3.72 -0.31 -2.56
CA ARG A 165 3.19 -1.04 -3.71
C ARG A 165 3.89 -2.39 -3.71
N LYS A 166 3.15 -3.48 -3.44
CA LYS A 166 3.67 -4.83 -3.66
C LYS A 166 4.21 -4.85 -5.09
N PRO A 167 5.50 -5.15 -5.31
CA PRO A 167 6.03 -5.20 -6.64
C PRO A 167 5.21 -6.24 -7.40
N ARG A 168 4.55 -5.83 -8.48
CA ARG A 168 3.89 -6.76 -9.38
C ARG A 168 4.99 -7.67 -9.91
N ARG A 169 5.01 -8.93 -9.48
CA ARG A 169 5.93 -9.93 -10.00
C ARG A 169 5.59 -10.09 -11.47
N VAL A 170 6.39 -9.46 -12.32
CA VAL A 170 6.26 -9.62 -13.76
C VAL A 170 6.75 -11.03 -14.03
N THR A 171 5.87 -11.91 -14.50
CA THR A 171 6.28 -13.21 -15.01
C THR A 171 7.15 -12.95 -16.23
N ILE A 172 8.45 -13.19 -16.11
CA ILE A 172 9.39 -13.02 -17.22
C ILE A 172 9.34 -14.30 -18.04
N THR A 173 8.87 -14.20 -19.28
CA THR A 173 8.89 -15.33 -20.23
C THR A 173 10.33 -15.74 -20.52
N MET A 174 10.58 -17.05 -20.58
CA MET A 174 11.89 -17.62 -20.93
C MET A 174 12.36 -17.10 -22.30
N PRO A 175 13.52 -16.43 -22.40
CA PRO A 175 14.05 -15.96 -23.67
C PRO A 175 14.44 -17.13 -24.58
N GLU A 176 14.34 -16.92 -25.88
CA GLU A 176 14.63 -17.95 -26.88
C GLU A 176 16.06 -18.48 -26.78
N SER A 177 17.02 -17.62 -26.46
CA SER A 177 18.43 -18.02 -26.30
C SER A 177 18.71 -18.92 -25.10
N PHE A 178 17.74 -19.13 -24.20
CA PHE A 178 17.88 -20.06 -23.09
C PHE A 178 17.17 -21.40 -23.31
N LYS A 179 16.39 -21.58 -24.39
CA LYS A 179 15.56 -22.79 -24.60
C LYS A 179 16.38 -24.08 -24.66
N ASP A 180 17.63 -24.00 -25.08
CA ASP A 180 18.52 -25.15 -25.25
C ASP A 180 19.24 -25.54 -23.94
N PHE A 181 19.04 -24.80 -22.85
CA PHE A 181 19.69 -25.03 -21.56
C PHE A 181 18.65 -25.50 -20.53
N ASP A 182 18.70 -26.77 -20.16
CA ASP A 182 17.81 -27.36 -19.15
C ASP A 182 18.21 -26.97 -17.71
N ASP A 183 19.51 -26.71 -17.48
CA ASP A 183 20.06 -26.36 -16.17
C ASP A 183 21.06 -25.21 -16.29
N VAL A 184 20.93 -24.22 -15.40
CA VAL A 184 21.82 -23.06 -15.32
C VAL A 184 22.61 -23.19 -14.03
N PRO A 185 23.94 -23.41 -14.09
CA PRO A 185 24.70 -23.68 -12.89
C PRO A 185 24.73 -22.43 -11.99
N ALA A 186 24.36 -22.61 -10.72
CA ALA A 186 24.39 -21.54 -9.72
C ALA A 186 25.80 -21.24 -9.20
N THR A 187 26.76 -22.14 -9.47
CA THR A 187 28.15 -22.10 -9.00
C THR A 187 29.09 -22.26 -10.18
N ILE A 188 30.17 -21.47 -10.20
CA ILE A 188 31.24 -21.58 -11.18
C ILE A 188 32.52 -21.86 -10.41
N ASP A 189 33.34 -22.80 -10.91
CA ASP A 189 34.55 -23.21 -10.20
C ASP A 189 35.49 -22.03 -9.97
N GLY A 190 35.96 -21.89 -8.72
CA GLY A 190 36.84 -20.80 -8.30
C GLY A 190 36.22 -19.40 -8.26
N ILE A 191 34.89 -19.24 -8.35
CA ILE A 191 34.22 -17.92 -8.25
C ILE A 191 33.19 -17.94 -7.10
N VAL A 192 33.00 -16.81 -6.43
CA VAL A 192 31.99 -16.64 -5.38
C VAL A 192 30.60 -16.95 -5.95
N GLU A 193 29.79 -17.69 -5.19
CA GLU A 193 28.43 -18.03 -5.62
C GLU A 193 27.57 -16.78 -5.77
N TYR A 194 26.69 -16.79 -6.78
CA TYR A 194 25.88 -15.64 -7.14
C TYR A 194 25.08 -15.04 -5.96
N ARG A 195 24.57 -15.91 -5.07
CA ARG A 195 23.74 -15.53 -3.92
C ARG A 195 24.46 -14.63 -2.90
N TYR A 196 25.78 -14.72 -2.82
CA TYR A 196 26.57 -13.93 -1.88
C TYR A 196 26.95 -12.55 -2.42
N LEU A 197 26.78 -12.31 -3.73
CA LEU A 197 27.07 -11.01 -4.34
C LEU A 197 26.01 -10.00 -3.91
N GLN A 198 26.43 -8.92 -3.24
CA GLN A 198 25.52 -7.87 -2.78
C GLN A 198 25.34 -6.75 -3.82
N ALA A 199 26.42 -6.39 -4.52
CA ALA A 199 26.38 -5.30 -5.49
C ALA A 199 25.75 -5.75 -6.82
N GLY A 200 24.82 -4.95 -7.34
CA GLY A 200 24.18 -5.22 -8.64
C GLY A 200 25.18 -5.24 -9.81
N THR A 201 26.29 -4.51 -9.71
CA THR A 201 27.37 -4.52 -10.69
C THR A 201 28.10 -5.87 -10.70
N ASP A 202 28.41 -6.42 -9.52
CA ASP A 202 29.10 -7.71 -9.40
C ASP A 202 28.21 -8.85 -9.90
N ARG A 203 26.91 -8.82 -9.55
CA ARG A 203 25.90 -9.74 -10.08
C ARG A 203 25.81 -9.69 -11.60
N LEU A 204 25.82 -8.49 -12.19
CA LEU A 204 25.81 -8.34 -13.64
C LEU A 204 27.05 -8.97 -14.28
N LEU A 205 28.24 -8.69 -13.73
CA LEU A 205 29.50 -9.24 -14.26
C LEU A 205 29.56 -10.76 -14.12
N TRP A 206 29.09 -11.31 -12.99
CA TRP A 206 28.98 -12.75 -12.79
C TRP A 206 28.04 -13.40 -13.81
N ALA A 207 26.87 -12.81 -14.05
CA ALA A 207 25.92 -13.32 -15.05
C ALA A 207 26.49 -13.29 -16.48
N LEU A 208 27.25 -12.25 -16.83
CA LEU A 208 27.94 -12.17 -18.12
C LEU A 208 29.09 -13.17 -18.23
N TYR A 209 29.82 -13.42 -17.13
CA TYR A 209 30.88 -14.42 -17.07
C TYR A 209 30.30 -15.83 -17.30
N LEU A 210 29.22 -16.17 -16.58
CA LEU A 210 28.47 -17.41 -16.74
C LEU A 210 28.04 -17.61 -18.20
N ALA A 211 27.40 -16.59 -18.79
CA ALA A 211 26.91 -16.65 -20.16
C ALA A 211 28.03 -16.92 -21.16
N LYS A 212 29.22 -16.32 -20.96
CA LYS A 212 30.35 -16.50 -21.86
C LYS A 212 31.02 -17.86 -21.71
N HIS A 213 31.28 -18.30 -20.48
CA HIS A 213 32.13 -19.47 -20.22
C HIS A 213 31.35 -20.79 -20.15
N GLU A 214 30.20 -20.79 -19.49
CA GLU A 214 29.41 -22.01 -19.30
C GLU A 214 28.38 -22.19 -20.42
N LEU A 215 27.77 -21.09 -20.87
CA LEU A 215 26.69 -21.13 -21.86
C LEU A 215 27.15 -20.84 -23.29
N ASN A 216 28.44 -20.52 -23.50
CA ASN A 216 29.03 -20.16 -24.80
C ASN A 216 28.23 -19.09 -25.58
N MET A 217 27.63 -18.14 -24.86
CA MET A 217 26.88 -17.02 -25.43
C MET A 217 27.81 -15.81 -25.56
N ASP A 218 27.77 -15.15 -26.72
CA ASP A 218 28.60 -13.97 -26.97
C ASP A 218 28.27 -12.82 -26.00
N GLY A 219 27.01 -12.67 -25.60
CA GLY A 219 26.56 -11.69 -24.61
C GLY A 219 25.07 -11.78 -24.33
N LEU A 220 24.59 -10.94 -23.42
CA LEU A 220 23.20 -10.93 -22.97
C LEU A 220 22.51 -9.59 -23.23
N THR A 221 21.25 -9.64 -23.66
CA THR A 221 20.32 -8.51 -23.68
C THR A 221 19.84 -8.18 -22.27
N ASN A 222 19.22 -7.01 -22.10
CA ASN A 222 18.66 -6.62 -20.80
C ASN A 222 17.60 -7.63 -20.31
N GLN A 223 16.75 -8.17 -21.19
CA GLN A 223 15.72 -9.14 -20.80
C GLN A 223 16.33 -10.46 -20.34
N GLU A 224 17.35 -10.93 -21.06
CA GLU A 224 18.10 -12.14 -20.71
C GLU A 224 18.82 -12.00 -19.38
N ILE A 225 19.40 -10.83 -19.08
CA ILE A 225 20.01 -10.55 -17.77
C ILE A 225 18.95 -10.62 -16.66
N VAL A 226 17.79 -9.97 -16.83
CA VAL A 226 16.74 -9.98 -15.80
C VAL A 226 16.25 -11.42 -15.58
N TRP A 227 16.01 -12.18 -16.65
CA TRP A 227 15.58 -13.58 -16.55
C TRP A 227 16.62 -14.45 -15.85
N LEU A 228 17.88 -14.39 -16.30
CA LEU A 228 18.97 -15.18 -15.74
C LEU A 228 19.19 -14.87 -14.25
N THR A 229 19.18 -13.59 -13.88
CA THR A 229 19.37 -13.18 -12.48
C THR A 229 18.17 -13.50 -11.58
N ASP A 230 16.95 -13.53 -12.13
CA ASP A 230 15.75 -14.00 -11.41
C ASP A 230 15.82 -15.52 -11.16
N HIS A 231 16.31 -16.29 -12.15
CA HIS A 231 16.52 -17.73 -12.01
C HIS A 231 17.57 -18.09 -10.95
N LEU A 232 18.56 -17.22 -10.74
CA LEU A 232 19.60 -17.36 -9.71
C LEU A 232 19.19 -16.83 -8.31
N GLU A 233 17.88 -16.60 -8.08
CA GLU A 233 17.26 -16.14 -6.83
C GLU A 233 17.67 -14.73 -6.33
N SER A 234 18.31 -13.92 -7.17
CA SER A 234 18.72 -12.57 -6.75
C SER A 234 18.65 -11.56 -7.90
N ALA A 235 17.43 -11.42 -8.44
CA ALA A 235 17.10 -10.65 -9.62
C ALA A 235 17.64 -9.21 -9.64
N ILE A 236 18.29 -8.83 -10.74
CA ILE A 236 18.49 -7.44 -11.09
C ILE A 236 17.22 -6.97 -11.78
N THR A 237 16.52 -5.99 -11.21
CA THR A 237 15.31 -5.45 -11.83
C THR A 237 15.64 -4.78 -13.17
N ALA A 238 14.72 -4.84 -14.14
CA ALA A 238 14.91 -4.26 -15.47
C ALA A 238 15.31 -2.77 -15.43
N ASN A 239 14.77 -2.00 -14.48
CA ASN A 239 15.10 -0.59 -14.29
C ASN A 239 16.55 -0.39 -13.81
N ASN A 240 17.11 -1.37 -13.10
CA ASN A 240 18.46 -1.28 -12.54
C ASN A 240 19.55 -1.77 -13.50
N VAL A 241 19.24 -2.62 -14.49
CA VAL A 241 20.23 -3.18 -15.45
C VAL A 241 21.03 -2.08 -16.15
N THR A 242 20.37 -1.00 -16.60
CA THR A 242 21.06 0.11 -17.27
C THR A 242 22.02 0.85 -16.33
N GLY A 243 21.63 1.02 -15.06
CA GLY A 243 22.46 1.64 -14.03
C GLY A 243 23.69 0.80 -13.69
N THR A 244 23.49 -0.50 -13.46
CA THR A 244 24.57 -1.45 -13.17
C THR A 244 25.51 -1.59 -14.36
N PHE A 245 24.98 -1.62 -15.59
CA PHE A 245 25.80 -1.61 -16.80
C PHE A 245 26.64 -0.34 -16.93
N THR A 246 26.06 0.83 -16.68
CA THR A 246 26.80 2.11 -16.75
C THR A 246 27.95 2.12 -15.73
N ALA A 247 27.72 1.60 -14.53
CA ALA A 247 28.76 1.45 -13.52
C ALA A 247 29.89 0.50 -13.96
N ALA A 248 29.55 -0.68 -14.50
CA ALA A 248 30.54 -1.63 -15.03
C ALA A 248 31.31 -1.06 -16.23
N LYS A 249 30.63 -0.36 -17.14
CA LYS A 249 31.24 0.28 -18.31
C LYS A 249 32.24 1.37 -17.90
N LYS A 250 31.92 2.18 -16.89
CA LYS A 250 32.83 3.22 -16.37
C LYS A 250 34.16 2.63 -15.88
N GLN A 251 34.14 1.39 -15.40
CA GLN A 251 35.32 0.66 -14.95
C GLN A 251 35.95 -0.21 -16.04
N ASN A 252 35.51 -0.08 -17.29
CA ASN A 252 35.94 -0.90 -18.43
C ASN A 252 35.69 -2.42 -18.27
N ARG A 253 34.73 -2.83 -17.41
CA ARG A 253 34.44 -4.25 -17.11
C ARG A 253 33.36 -4.86 -17.99
N ALA A 254 32.57 -4.02 -18.65
CA ALA A 254 31.53 -4.45 -19.57
C ALA A 254 31.39 -3.49 -20.75
N ARG A 255 31.01 -4.02 -21.91
CA ARG A 255 30.74 -3.26 -23.14
C ARG A 255 29.40 -3.66 -23.74
N ARG A 256 28.76 -2.77 -24.49
CA ARG A 256 27.53 -3.07 -25.23
C ARG A 256 27.80 -3.01 -26.73
N SER A 257 27.41 -4.04 -27.46
CA SER A 257 27.46 -4.06 -28.92
C SER A 257 26.40 -3.10 -29.48
N LEU A 258 26.80 -2.26 -30.45
CA LEU A 258 25.88 -1.35 -31.13
C LEU A 258 24.92 -2.09 -32.07
N GLN A 259 25.38 -3.20 -32.65
CA GLN A 259 24.60 -3.97 -33.63
C GLN A 259 23.56 -4.85 -32.96
N THR A 260 23.96 -5.62 -31.94
CA THR A 260 23.09 -6.61 -31.29
C THR A 260 22.44 -6.10 -30.01
N GLN A 261 22.86 -4.93 -29.50
CA GLN A 261 22.47 -4.39 -28.19
C GLN A 261 22.77 -5.34 -27.01
N LYS A 262 23.55 -6.41 -27.24
CA LYS A 262 24.00 -7.34 -26.22
C LYS A 262 25.12 -6.72 -25.39
N ILE A 263 25.14 -7.06 -24.11
CA ILE A 263 26.17 -6.67 -23.16
C ILE A 263 27.15 -7.84 -23.07
N HIS A 264 28.43 -7.53 -23.15
CA HIS A 264 29.55 -8.47 -23.11
C HIS A 264 30.46 -8.10 -21.94
N ILE A 265 31.01 -9.11 -21.27
CA ILE A 265 32.11 -8.91 -20.33
C ILE A 265 33.42 -8.64 -21.09
N THR A 266 34.26 -7.76 -20.55
CA THR A 266 35.61 -7.49 -21.08
C THR A 266 36.64 -8.35 -20.35
N ALA A 267 37.90 -8.39 -20.83
CA ALA A 267 38.99 -9.07 -20.14
C ALA A 267 39.16 -8.56 -18.68
N ASP A 268 39.20 -7.24 -18.49
CA ASP A 268 39.26 -6.62 -17.15
C ASP A 268 38.08 -7.04 -16.25
N GLY A 269 36.90 -7.25 -16.84
CA GLY A 269 35.72 -7.74 -16.13
C GLY A 269 35.86 -9.20 -15.70
N GLU A 270 36.41 -10.06 -16.56
CA GLU A 270 36.67 -11.47 -16.25
C GLU A 270 37.70 -11.60 -15.13
N ASP A 271 38.80 -10.86 -15.22
CA ASP A 271 39.85 -10.85 -14.20
C ASP A 271 39.30 -10.38 -12.84
N TYR A 272 38.42 -9.38 -12.86
CA TYR A 272 37.74 -8.92 -11.66
C TYR A 272 36.83 -9.99 -11.04
N VAL A 273 36.02 -10.69 -11.85
CA VAL A 273 35.13 -11.77 -11.35
C VAL A 273 35.95 -12.93 -10.77
N ARG A 274 37.03 -13.35 -11.44
CA ARG A 274 37.96 -14.37 -10.90
C ARG A 274 38.66 -13.88 -9.63
N GLY A 275 38.95 -12.59 -9.53
CA GLY A 275 39.54 -11.95 -8.35
C GLY A 275 38.64 -11.93 -7.12
N MET A 276 37.32 -12.10 -7.27
CA MET A 276 36.38 -12.16 -6.15
C MET A 276 36.56 -13.41 -5.27
N ALA A 277 37.29 -14.41 -5.74
CA ALA A 277 37.44 -15.75 -5.15
C ALA A 277 38.05 -15.82 -3.73
N LYS A 278 38.29 -14.70 -3.03
CA LYS A 278 39.23 -14.66 -1.91
C LYS A 278 38.79 -13.92 -0.65
N THR A 279 37.52 -13.59 -0.48
CA THR A 279 37.06 -12.98 0.77
C THR A 279 36.04 -13.89 1.45
N LYS A 280 36.54 -14.95 2.08
CA LYS A 280 35.87 -15.63 3.19
C LYS A 280 36.43 -15.09 4.50
#